data_AF-A0A4V1XDU2-F1
#
_entry.id   AF-A0A4V1XDU2-F1
#
_cell.length_a   1.000
_cell.length_b   1.000
_cell.length_c   1.000
_cell.angle_alpha   90.00
_cell.angle_beta   90.00
_cell.angle_gamma   90.00
#
_symmetry.space_group_name_H-M   'P 1'
#
loop_
_entity.id
_entity.type
_entity.pdbx_description
1 polymer ?
#
loop_
_entity_poly.entity_id
_entity_poly.type
_entity_poly.pdbx_seq_one_letter_code
_entity_poly.pdbx_strand_id
1 'polypeptide(L)'
;MHGIIETHVLHHYVSTIPFYNADEASEAIKNVMGRHYRSDTKGGSLGFIRAMWRSARWCQWVEPSEGARGEGQGILFFRNTNGLGTKPMKMNAQ
;
A
#
# COMPACT_ATOMS: atom_id res chain seq x y z
N MET A 1 17.18 -14.58 10.32
CA MET A 1 16.01 -13.69 10.12
C MET A 1 15.31 -14.16 8.84
N HIS A 2 13.98 -14.29 8.80
CA HIS A 2 13.24 -14.99 7.73
C HIS A 2 12.92 -14.16 6.47
N GLY A 3 13.43 -12.92 6.35
CA GLY A 3 13.31 -12.10 5.13
C GLY A 3 11.89 -11.71 4.70
N ILE A 4 10.86 -12.04 5.51
CA ILE A 4 9.45 -11.97 5.08
C ILE A 4 8.93 -10.53 4.92
N ILE A 5 9.56 -9.57 5.59
CA ILE A 5 9.21 -8.15 5.48
C ILE A 5 9.88 -7.57 4.23
N GLU A 6 11.12 -7.94 3.98
CA GLU A 6 11.96 -7.49 2.88
C GLU A 6 11.49 -8.06 1.53
N THR A 7 10.97 -9.29 1.55
CA THR A 7 10.46 -10.03 0.39
C THR A 7 8.93 -10.10 0.37
N HIS A 8 8.24 -9.19 1.06
CA HIS A 8 6.79 -9.22 1.28
C HIS A 8 5.96 -9.38 -0.01
N VAL A 9 6.35 -8.68 -1.08
CA VAL A 9 5.67 -8.80 -2.39
C VAL A 9 5.81 -10.23 -2.94
N LEU A 10 7.02 -10.79 -2.91
CA LEU A 10 7.25 -12.17 -3.31
C LEU A 10 6.46 -13.14 -2.43
N HIS A 11 6.48 -12.95 -1.11
CA HIS A 11 5.77 -13.80 -0.17
C HIS A 11 4.27 -13.86 -0.48
N HIS A 12 3.64 -12.73 -0.84
CA HIS A 12 2.23 -12.72 -1.23
C HIS A 12 1.97 -13.27 -2.63
N TYR A 13 2.97 -13.26 -3.52
CA TYR A 13 2.83 -13.80 -4.87
C TYR A 13 3.05 -15.32 -4.93
N VAL A 14 4.11 -15.82 -4.28
CA VAL A 14 4.45 -17.25 -4.17
C VAL A 14 4.99 -17.53 -2.77
N SER A 15 4.09 -17.74 -1.81
CA SER A 15 4.44 -17.96 -0.40
C SER A 15 5.20 -19.26 -0.11
N THR A 16 5.24 -20.18 -1.07
CA THR A 16 5.90 -21.49 -0.94
C THR A 16 7.39 -21.47 -1.26
N ILE A 17 7.93 -20.35 -1.76
CA ILE A 17 9.37 -20.22 -2.01
C ILE A 17 10.12 -20.26 -0.67
N PRO A 18 11.10 -21.15 -0.49
CA PRO A 18 11.88 -21.19 0.73
C PRO A 18 12.61 -19.87 1.00
N PHE A 19 12.68 -19.45 2.26
CA PHE A 19 13.24 -18.14 2.64
C PHE A 19 14.69 -17.92 2.16
N TYR A 20 15.48 -18.99 2.05
CA TYR A 20 16.87 -18.92 1.58
C TYR A 20 17.00 -18.59 0.07
N ASN A 21 15.91 -18.72 -0.69
CA ASN A 21 15.82 -18.31 -2.11
C ASN A 21 14.96 -17.04 -2.29
N ALA A 22 14.40 -16.47 -1.21
CA ALA A 22 13.41 -15.41 -1.31
C ALA A 22 14.01 -14.10 -1.86
N ASP A 23 15.27 -13.79 -1.55
CA ASP A 23 15.94 -12.59 -2.07
C ASP A 23 16.15 -12.68 -3.58
N GLU A 24 16.71 -13.80 -4.06
CA GLU A 24 16.91 -14.06 -5.49
C GLU A 24 15.58 -14.02 -6.27
N ALA A 25 14.56 -14.70 -5.75
CA ALA A 25 13.25 -14.71 -6.36
C ALA A 25 12.56 -13.33 -6.33
N SER A 26 12.80 -12.52 -5.30
CA SER A 26 12.31 -11.14 -5.20
C SER A 26 12.95 -10.23 -6.26
N GLU A 27 14.24 -10.40 -6.56
CA GLU A 27 14.87 -9.68 -7.68
C GLU A 27 14.33 -10.14 -9.04
N ALA A 28 14.13 -11.45 -9.22
CA ALA A 28 13.58 -11.99 -10.46
C ALA A 28 12.16 -11.47 -10.76
N ILE A 29 11.28 -11.43 -9.75
CA ILE A 29 9.88 -11.02 -9.95
C ILE A 29 9.73 -9.52 -10.25
N LYS A 30 10.67 -8.66 -9.81
CA LYS A 30 10.62 -7.22 -10.13
C LYS A 30 10.58 -6.96 -11.63
N ASN A 31 11.36 -7.71 -12.41
CA ASN A 31 11.39 -7.58 -13.87
C ASN A 31 10.07 -8.02 -14.51
N VAL A 32 9.43 -9.05 -13.96
CA VAL A 32 8.13 -9.55 -14.41
C VAL A 32 7.01 -8.55 -14.09
N MET A 33 7.00 -8.01 -12.87
CA MET A 33 5.99 -7.04 -12.43
C MET A 33 6.17 -5.66 -13.05
N GLY A 34 7.42 -5.27 -13.36
CA GLY A 34 7.77 -3.97 -13.93
C GLY A 34 7.15 -2.82 -13.13
N ARG A 35 6.36 -1.98 -13.82
CA ARG A 35 5.68 -0.82 -13.21
C ARG A 35 4.66 -1.17 -12.10
N HIS A 36 4.26 -2.43 -12.01
CA HIS A 36 3.31 -2.89 -10.99
C HIS A 36 3.99 -3.28 -9.69
N TYR A 37 5.32 -3.48 -9.69
CA TYR A 37 6.08 -3.61 -8.46
C TYR A 37 6.11 -2.26 -7.72
N ARG A 38 5.71 -2.25 -6.44
CA ARG A 38 5.61 -1.04 -5.62
C ARG A 38 6.42 -1.21 -4.34
N SER A 39 7.32 -0.26 -4.07
CA SER A 39 8.08 -0.18 -2.83
C SER A 39 8.36 1.28 -2.47
N ASP A 40 8.15 1.70 -1.22
CA ASP A 40 8.55 3.02 -0.72
C ASP A 40 9.81 2.91 0.15
N THR A 41 10.96 2.73 -0.49
CA THR A 41 12.29 2.59 0.15
C THR A 41 13.15 3.84 0.00
N LYS A 42 12.57 4.94 -0.51
CA LYS A 42 13.31 6.17 -0.81
C LYS A 42 13.87 6.80 0.46
N GLY A 43 15.20 6.93 0.54
CA GLY A 43 15.89 7.54 1.68
C GLY A 43 16.27 6.56 2.80
N GLY A 44 16.30 5.25 2.51
CA GLY A 44 16.80 4.24 3.45
C GLY A 44 15.96 4.15 4.73
N SER A 45 16.62 3.99 5.88
CA SER A 45 15.97 3.85 7.19
C SER A 45 15.13 5.08 7.56
N LEU A 46 15.62 6.30 7.32
CA LEU A 46 14.85 7.54 7.51
C LEU A 46 13.65 7.60 6.57
N GLY A 47 13.83 7.12 5.33
CA GLY A 47 12.78 6.92 4.35
C GLY A 47 11.65 6.01 4.84
N PHE A 48 12.02 4.87 5.43
CA PHE A 48 11.08 3.91 6.00
C PHE A 48 10.22 4.53 7.11
N ILE A 49 10.84 5.21 8.09
CA ILE A 49 10.10 5.92 9.15
C ILE A 49 9.16 6.97 8.55
N ARG A 50 9.62 7.72 7.54
CA ARG A 50 8.80 8.72 6.84
C ARG A 50 7.64 8.09 6.06
N ALA A 51 7.84 6.93 5.45
CA ALA A 51 6.80 6.20 4.72
C ALA A 51 5.71 5.68 5.68
N MET A 52 6.10 5.14 6.83
CA MET A 52 5.16 4.75 7.89
C MET A 52 4.37 5.95 8.41
N TRP A 53 5.05 7.06 8.75
CA TRP A 53 4.39 8.28 9.22
C TRP A 53 3.40 8.84 8.19
N ARG A 54 3.78 8.83 6.90
CA ARG A 54 2.89 9.24 5.81
C ARG A 54 1.66 8.34 5.72
N SER A 55 1.86 7.02 5.73
CA SER A 55 0.76 6.04 5.62
C SER A 55 -0.24 6.21 6.77
N ALA A 56 0.23 6.32 8.01
CA ALA A 56 -0.62 6.54 9.18
C ALA A 56 -1.42 7.86 9.13
N ARG A 57 -0.87 8.90 8.47
CA ARG A 57 -1.56 10.18 8.32
C ARG A 57 -2.51 10.26 7.14
N TRP A 58 -2.24 9.54 6.06
CA TRP A 58 -3.04 9.58 4.83
C TRP A 58 -4.18 8.56 4.84
N CYS A 59 -3.96 7.39 5.45
CA CYS A 59 -4.81 6.21 5.32
C CYS A 59 -5.48 5.84 6.65
N GLN A 60 -6.34 6.72 7.17
CA GLN A 60 -6.94 6.53 8.50
C GLN A 60 -8.23 5.70 8.47
N TRP A 61 -9.09 5.91 7.48
CA TRP A 61 -10.28 5.10 7.21
C TRP A 61 -10.58 5.06 5.71
N VAL A 62 -11.54 4.23 5.30
CA VAL A 62 -12.05 4.20 3.92
C VAL A 62 -13.52 4.58 3.88
N GLU A 63 -13.93 5.25 2.81
CA GLU A 63 -15.33 5.59 2.54
C GLU A 63 -15.58 5.61 1.02
N PRO A 64 -16.85 5.56 0.57
CA PRO A 64 -17.19 5.73 -0.84
C PRO A 64 -16.71 7.08 -1.37
N SER A 65 -16.46 7.14 -2.68
CA SER A 65 -16.21 8.43 -3.33
C SER A 65 -17.53 9.16 -3.59
N GLU A 66 -17.58 10.44 -3.21
CA GLU A 66 -18.74 11.29 -3.46
C GLU A 66 -19.08 11.32 -4.96
N GLY A 67 -20.34 11.04 -5.30
CA GLY A 67 -20.81 11.03 -6.67
C GLY A 67 -20.40 9.83 -7.51
N ALA A 68 -19.77 8.79 -6.92
CA ALA A 68 -19.48 7.56 -7.64
C ALA A 68 -20.77 6.89 -8.16
N ARG A 69 -20.75 6.46 -9.43
CA ARG A 69 -21.87 5.79 -10.13
C ARG A 69 -21.38 4.51 -10.82
N GLY A 70 -22.30 3.59 -11.11
CA GLY A 70 -22.00 2.33 -11.78
C GLY A 70 -21.01 1.48 -10.98
N GLU A 71 -20.03 0.90 -11.66
CA GLU A 71 -18.98 0.04 -11.07
C GLU A 71 -18.20 0.72 -9.93
N GLY A 72 -18.17 2.07 -9.89
CA GLY A 72 -17.48 2.83 -8.85
C GLY A 72 -18.19 2.88 -7.49
N GLN A 73 -19.49 2.54 -7.39
CA GLN A 73 -20.25 2.66 -6.13
C GLN A 73 -19.76 1.73 -5.01
N GLY A 74 -19.15 0.60 -5.37
CA GLY A 74 -18.58 -0.35 -4.41
C GLY A 74 -17.12 -0.06 -4.03
N ILE A 75 -16.47 0.91 -4.67
CA ILE A 75 -15.04 1.16 -4.48
C ILE A 75 -14.85 2.18 -3.36
N LEU A 76 -14.17 1.75 -2.30
CA LEU A 76 -13.82 2.60 -1.15
C LEU A 76 -12.40 3.14 -1.30
N PHE A 77 -12.19 4.39 -0.87
CA PHE A 77 -10.88 5.05 -0.91
C PHE A 77 -10.51 5.59 0.46
N PHE A 78 -9.21 5.63 0.74
CA PHE A 78 -8.70 6.17 1.99
C PHE A 78 -8.98 7.67 2.18
N ARG A 79 -9.18 8.05 3.44
CA ARG A 79 -9.39 9.42 3.93
C ARG A 79 -8.66 9.64 5.26
N ASN A 80 -8.62 10.90 5.68
CA ASN A 80 -8.01 11.33 6.93
C ASN A 80 -8.61 12.65 7.43
N THR A 81 -8.48 12.90 8.73
CA THR A 81 -8.85 14.18 9.38
C THR A 81 -7.75 15.25 9.21
N ASN A 82 -6.61 14.87 8.65
CA ASN A 82 -5.43 15.71 8.45
C ASN A 82 -5.54 16.68 7.26
N GLY A 83 -6.63 16.61 6.48
CA GLY A 83 -6.81 17.43 5.28
C GLY A 83 -5.89 17.05 4.11
N LEU A 84 -5.36 15.82 4.09
CA LEU A 84 -4.45 15.33 3.05
C LEU A 84 -5.24 14.58 1.97
N GLY A 85 -5.05 14.94 0.69
CA GLY A 85 -5.73 14.28 -0.42
C GLY A 85 -7.22 14.65 -0.53
N THR A 86 -8.05 13.69 -0.94
CA THR A 86 -9.51 13.89 -1.11
C THR A 86 -10.18 14.14 0.23
N LYS A 87 -11.04 15.16 0.29
CA LYS A 87 -11.79 15.51 1.51
C LYS A 87 -12.77 14.40 1.90
N PRO A 88 -13.00 14.18 3.21
CA PRO A 88 -14.06 13.29 3.67
C PRO A 88 -15.44 13.72 3.17
N MET A 89 -16.33 12.75 2.95
CA MET A 89 -17.73 13.00 2.67
C MET A 89 -18.38 13.77 3.82
N LYS A 90 -19.23 14.72 3.48
CA LYS A 90 -20.03 15.42 4.49
C LYS A 90 -21.01 14.42 5.10
N MET A 91 -20.85 14.12 6.38
CA MET A 91 -21.91 13.47 7.14
C MET A 91 -23.05 14.47 7.27
N ASN A 92 -24.21 14.17 6.68
CA ASN A 92 -25.42 14.91 7.02
C ASN A 92 -25.72 14.63 8.49
N ALA A 93 -25.84 15.67 9.31
CA ALA A 93 -26.35 15.51 10.66
C ALA A 93 -27.74 14.87 10.57
N GLN A 94 -27.91 13.71 11.19
CA GLN A 94 -29.23 13.08 11.36
C GLN A 94 -30.04 13.85 12.39
#